data_AF-D3UB38-F1
#
_entry.id   AF-D3UB38-F1
#
_cell.length_a   1.000
_cell.length_b   1.000
_cell.length_c   1.000
_cell.angle_alpha   90.00
_cell.angle_beta   90.00
_cell.angle_gamma   90.00
#
_symmetry.space_group_name_H-M   'P 1'
#
loop_
_entity.id
_entity.type
_entity.pdbx_description
1 polymer ?
#
loop_
_entity_poly.entity_id
_entity_poly.type
_entity_poly.pdbx_seq_one_letter_code
_entity_poly.pdbx_strand_id
1 'polypeptide(L)'
;DAKKKTVTVQAGIRVAELVDALREHGLTLQNFASIREQQVGGIIQVGAHGTGARLPPIDEQVISMKLVTPAKGIIELSKEKDPDLFYLARCGLG
;
A
#
# COMPACT_ATOMS: atom_id res chain seq x y z
N ASP A 1 13.53 -3.13 -2.13
CA ASP A 1 14.82 -2.91 -1.43
C ASP A 1 14.83 -3.73 -0.14
N ALA A 2 15.56 -4.84 -0.14
CA ALA A 2 15.61 -5.75 1.01
C ALA A 2 16.27 -5.12 2.25
N LYS A 3 17.25 -4.23 2.07
CA LYS A 3 17.94 -3.54 3.18
C LYS A 3 17.00 -2.57 3.87
N LYS A 4 16.22 -1.81 3.09
CA LYS A 4 15.23 -0.85 3.63
C LYS A 4 13.90 -1.50 4.01
N LYS A 5 13.68 -2.77 3.66
CA LYS A 5 12.40 -3.48 3.78
C LYS A 5 11.24 -2.73 3.12
N THR A 6 11.50 -2.14 1.95
CA THR A 6 10.50 -1.41 1.17
C THR A 6 10.30 -2.05 -0.20
N VAL A 7 9.09 -1.94 -0.72
CA VAL A 7 8.71 -2.43 -2.05
C VAL A 7 7.94 -1.33 -2.78
N THR A 8 8.26 -1.10 -4.05
CA THR A 8 7.58 -0.13 -4.91
C THR A 8 6.92 -0.91 -6.03
N VAL A 9 5.60 -0.83 -6.12
CA VAL A 9 4.78 -1.52 -7.13
C VAL A 9 3.74 -0.58 -7.71
N GLN A 10 3.24 -0.91 -8.89
CA GLN A 10 2.05 -0.27 -9.43
C GLN A 10 0.81 -0.72 -8.65
N ALA A 11 -0.18 0.16 -8.52
CA ALA A 11 -1.40 -0.10 -7.77
C ALA A 11 -2.18 -1.33 -8.25
N GLY A 12 -2.00 -1.72 -9.53
CA GLY A 12 -2.69 -2.85 -10.14
C GLY A 12 -2.12 -4.24 -9.85
N ILE A 13 -0.97 -4.36 -9.18
CA ILE A 13 -0.45 -5.70 -8.80
C ILE A 13 -1.42 -6.38 -7.84
N ARG A 14 -1.67 -7.68 -7.99
CA ARG A 14 -2.48 -8.43 -7.03
C ARG A 14 -1.68 -8.73 -5.77
N VAL A 15 -2.37 -8.86 -4.64
CA VAL A 15 -1.72 -9.25 -3.37
C VAL A 15 -0.98 -10.58 -3.51
N ALA A 16 -1.57 -11.55 -4.21
CA ALA A 16 -0.94 -12.84 -4.47
C ALA A 16 0.46 -12.69 -5.08
N GLU A 17 0.56 -11.90 -6.14
CA GLU A 17 1.80 -11.64 -6.88
C GLU A 17 2.80 -10.86 -6.04
N LEU A 18 2.34 -9.87 -5.26
CA LEU A 18 3.20 -9.10 -4.38
C LEU A 18 3.86 -9.98 -3.31
N VAL A 19 3.09 -10.80 -2.59
CA VAL A 19 3.66 -11.60 -1.49
C VAL A 19 4.55 -12.73 -2.00
N ASP A 20 4.29 -13.26 -3.20
CA ASP A 20 5.16 -14.26 -3.82
C ASP A 20 6.50 -13.62 -4.25
N ALA A 21 6.48 -12.42 -4.82
CA ALA A 21 7.71 -11.66 -5.14
C ALA A 21 8.50 -11.25 -3.88
N LEU A 22 7.82 -10.86 -2.79
CA LEU A 22 8.48 -10.52 -1.53
C LEU A 22 9.22 -11.70 -0.92
N ARG A 23 8.71 -12.92 -1.09
CA ARG A 23 9.32 -14.15 -0.58
C ARG A 23 10.72 -14.37 -1.13
N GLU A 24 10.96 -14.06 -2.40
CA GLU A 24 12.29 -14.17 -3.04
C GLU A 24 13.34 -13.27 -2.38
N HIS A 25 12.89 -12.23 -1.67
CA HIS A 25 13.73 -11.30 -0.93
C HIS A 25 13.74 -11.55 0.59
N GLY A 26 13.11 -12.63 1.07
CA GLY A 26 12.98 -12.92 2.50
C GLY A 26 12.10 -11.91 3.24
N LEU A 27 11.18 -11.25 2.53
CA LEU A 27 10.25 -10.26 3.08
C LEU A 27 8.82 -10.81 3.14
N THR A 28 8.01 -10.24 4.03
CA THR A 28 6.58 -10.50 4.15
C THR A 28 5.82 -9.20 4.37
N LEU A 29 4.51 -9.19 4.08
CA LEU A 29 3.61 -8.14 4.57
C LEU A 29 3.20 -8.45 6.00
N GLN A 30 3.13 -7.43 6.86
CA GLN A 30 2.79 -7.62 8.27
C GLN A 30 1.30 -7.97 8.45
N ASN A 31 0.44 -7.43 7.60
CA ASN A 31 -1.00 -7.66 7.64
C ASN A 31 -1.60 -7.49 6.23
N PHE A 32 -2.60 -8.30 5.87
CA PHE A 32 -3.45 -8.10 4.69
C PHE A 32 -4.74 -8.93 4.76
N ALA A 33 -5.74 -8.58 3.94
CA ALA A 33 -7.03 -9.29 3.89
C ALA A 33 -6.91 -10.69 3.24
N SER A 34 -7.93 -11.54 3.45
CA SER A 34 -7.91 -12.94 3.00
C SER A 34 -8.02 -13.13 1.49
N ILE A 35 -8.57 -12.15 0.74
CA ILE A 35 -8.74 -12.23 -0.71
C ILE A 35 -7.46 -11.75 -1.39
N ARG A 36 -6.70 -12.69 -1.97
CA ARG A 36 -5.37 -12.41 -2.56
C ARG A 36 -5.45 -11.93 -4.00
N GLU A 37 -6.61 -12.05 -4.64
CA GLU A 37 -6.89 -11.65 -6.02
C GLU A 37 -7.15 -10.13 -6.14
N GLN A 38 -7.39 -9.43 -5.02
CA GLN A 38 -7.54 -7.98 -5.01
C GLN A 38 -6.22 -7.29 -5.33
N GLN A 39 -6.33 -6.14 -5.98
CA GLN A 39 -5.19 -5.28 -6.31
C GLN A 39 -4.73 -4.49 -5.08
N VAL A 40 -3.43 -4.21 -4.99
CA VAL A 40 -2.83 -3.46 -3.87
C VAL A 40 -3.43 -2.06 -3.72
N GLY A 41 -3.72 -1.38 -4.84
CA GLY A 41 -4.43 -0.09 -4.79
C GLY A 41 -5.81 -0.24 -4.14
N GLY A 42 -6.57 -1.26 -4.53
CA GLY A 42 -7.91 -1.51 -4.00
C GLY A 42 -7.93 -1.80 -2.51
N ILE A 43 -7.08 -2.71 -2.02
CA ILE A 43 -7.04 -3.07 -0.60
C ILE A 43 -6.59 -1.89 0.29
N ILE A 44 -5.72 -1.01 -0.24
CA ILE A 44 -5.32 0.22 0.44
C ILE A 44 -6.53 1.16 0.52
N GLN A 45 -7.19 1.40 -0.61
CA GLN A 45 -8.32 2.34 -0.72
C GLN A 45 -9.53 1.99 0.15
N VAL A 46 -9.78 0.70 0.41
CA VAL A 46 -10.90 0.23 1.24
C VAL A 46 -10.52 0.07 2.73
N GLY A 47 -9.30 0.43 3.13
CA GLY A 47 -8.83 0.25 4.52
C GLY A 47 -8.76 -1.23 4.92
N ALA A 48 -8.31 -2.11 4.03
CA ALA A 48 -8.27 -3.54 4.29
C ALA A 48 -7.37 -3.88 5.49
N HIS A 49 -7.79 -4.86 6.28
CA HIS A 49 -7.04 -5.39 7.41
C HIS A 49 -7.17 -6.91 7.50
N GLY A 50 -6.20 -7.56 8.12
CA GLY A 50 -6.28 -8.95 8.57
C GLY A 50 -6.46 -9.02 10.09
N THR A 51 -6.05 -10.13 10.69
CA THR A 51 -6.17 -10.37 12.13
C THR A 51 -4.97 -9.81 12.89
N GLY A 52 -5.19 -9.42 14.16
CA GLY A 52 -4.11 -9.04 15.08
C GLY A 52 -4.30 -7.65 15.68
N ALA A 53 -4.62 -7.59 16.97
CA ALA A 53 -4.92 -6.33 17.68
C ALA A 53 -3.76 -5.32 17.72
N ARG A 54 -2.52 -5.78 17.52
CA ARG A 54 -1.31 -4.93 17.49
C ARG A 54 -0.73 -4.78 16.08
N LEU A 55 -1.38 -5.33 15.06
CA LEU A 55 -0.93 -5.22 13.68
C LEU A 55 -1.75 -4.12 12.98
N PRO A 56 -1.10 -3.12 12.37
CA PRO A 56 -1.82 -2.05 11.70
C PRO A 56 -2.57 -2.57 10.46
N PRO A 57 -3.62 -1.86 10.00
CA PRO A 57 -4.25 -2.14 8.70
C PRO A 57 -3.26 -1.87 7.54
N ILE A 58 -3.63 -2.23 6.31
CA ILE A 58 -2.72 -2.10 5.16
C ILE A 58 -2.41 -0.63 4.84
N ASP A 59 -3.40 0.26 4.93
CA ASP A 59 -3.23 1.68 4.61
C ASP A 59 -2.15 2.33 5.49
N GLU A 60 -1.96 1.86 6.73
CA GLU A 60 -0.93 2.35 7.65
C GLU A 60 0.48 1.82 7.34
N GLN A 61 0.59 0.74 6.57
CA GLN A 61 1.86 0.18 6.10
C GLN A 61 2.40 0.90 4.85
N VAL A 62 1.62 1.79 4.23
CA VAL A 62 2.05 2.58 3.07
C VAL A 62 3.02 3.67 3.52
N ILE A 63 4.19 3.73 2.87
CA ILE A 63 5.24 4.74 3.16
C ILE A 63 5.11 5.93 2.20
N SER A 64 4.75 5.69 0.95
CA SER A 64 4.51 6.72 -0.06
C SER A 64 3.58 6.19 -1.15
N MET A 65 2.91 7.09 -1.87
CA MET A 65 2.10 6.75 -3.03
C MET A 65 2.21 7.81 -4.13
N LYS A 66 1.95 7.39 -5.37
CA LYS A 66 1.76 8.30 -6.50
C LYS A 66 0.28 8.42 -6.79
N LEU A 67 -0.22 9.66 -6.86
CA LEU A 67 -1.63 9.97 -7.10
C LEU A 67 -1.76 10.68 -8.45
N VAL A 68 -2.62 10.15 -9.31
CA VAL A 68 -3.03 10.84 -10.54
C VAL A 68 -4.07 11.89 -10.17
N THR A 69 -3.81 13.14 -10.54
CA THR A 69 -4.70 14.27 -10.23
C THR A 69 -5.31 14.85 -11.51
N PRO A 70 -6.47 15.53 -11.43
CA PRO A 70 -7.11 16.12 -12.61
C PRO A 70 -6.26 17.18 -13.35
N ALA A 71 -5.34 17.87 -12.67
CA ALA A 71 -4.64 19.03 -13.24
C ALA A 71 -3.11 19.01 -13.06
N LYS A 72 -2.58 18.40 -11.99
CA LYS A 72 -1.15 18.44 -11.66
C LYS A 72 -0.39 17.23 -12.21
N GLY A 73 -1.04 16.41 -13.03
CA GLY A 73 -0.51 15.11 -13.45
C GLY A 73 -0.35 14.17 -12.25
N ILE A 74 0.75 13.44 -12.23
CA ILE A 74 1.09 12.52 -11.13
C ILE A 74 1.86 13.28 -10.05
N ILE A 75 1.29 13.32 -8.84
CA ILE A 75 1.99 13.81 -7.65
C ILE A 75 2.44 12.64 -6.78
N GLU A 76 3.44 12.88 -5.94
CA GLU A 76 3.94 11.91 -4.97
C GLU A 76 3.66 12.42 -3.56
N LEU A 77 3.08 11.55 -2.74
CA LEU A 77 2.63 11.82 -1.38
C LEU A 77 3.32 10.88 -0.40
N SER A 78 3.68 11.37 0.78
CA SER A 78 4.18 10.59 1.91
C SER A 78 3.89 11.30 3.23
N LYS A 79 4.23 10.67 4.37
CA LYS A 79 4.11 11.34 5.68
C LYS A 79 5.00 12.59 5.78
N GLU A 80 6.11 12.62 5.04
CA GLU A 80 7.03 13.76 4.97
C GLU A 80 6.64 14.76 3.88
N LYS A 81 5.88 14.32 2.87
CA LYS A 81 5.51 15.10 1.68
C LYS A 81 3.99 15.16 1.55
N ASP A 82 3.42 16.25 2.07
CA ASP A 82 1.97 16.53 2.12
C ASP A 82 1.19 15.54 3.00
N PRO A 83 1.43 15.55 4.33
CA PRO A 83 0.92 14.54 5.27
C PRO A 83 -0.61 14.46 5.31
N ASP A 84 -1.28 15.61 5.22
CA ASP A 84 -2.75 15.68 5.27
C ASP A 84 -3.35 15.02 4.04
N LEU A 85 -2.85 15.36 2.84
CA LEU A 85 -3.33 14.75 1.61
C LEU A 85 -2.94 13.27 1.51
N PHE A 86 -1.75 12.88 2.00
CA PHE A 86 -1.35 11.48 2.09
C PHE A 86 -2.31 10.67 2.98
N TYR A 87 -2.69 11.20 4.15
CA TYR A 87 -3.64 10.55 5.05
C TYR A 87 -5.01 10.37 4.40
N LEU A 88 -5.51 11.39 3.69
CA LEU A 88 -6.80 11.33 2.99
C LEU A 88 -6.75 10.38 1.78
N ALA A 89 -5.67 10.39 1.01
CA ALA A 89 -5.57 9.63 -0.24
C ALA A 89 -5.32 8.13 -0.03
N ARG A 90 -4.71 7.71 1.08
CA ARG A 90 -4.37 6.30 1.32
C ARG A 90 -5.56 5.43 1.75
N CYS A 91 -6.72 6.03 2.04
CA CYS A 91 -7.95 5.32 2.38
C CYS A 91 -9.18 6.18 2.01
N GLY A 92 -9.49 6.25 0.72
CA GLY A 92 -10.55 7.14 0.21
C GLY A 92 -11.54 6.49 -0.76
N LEU A 93 -11.44 5.18 -1.03
CA LEU A 93 -12.18 4.48 -2.08
C LEU A 93 -11.92 5.01 -3.51
N GLY A 94 -10.80 5.71 -3.74
CA GLY A 94 -10.44 6.31 -5.03
C GLY A 94 -10.36 7.83 -4.96
#